data_AF-A0A226DVH4-F1
#
_entry.id   AF-A0A226DVH4-F1
#
_cell.length_a   1.000
_cell.length_b   1.000
_cell.length_c   1.000
_cell.angle_alpha   90.00
_cell.angle_beta   90.00
_cell.angle_gamma   90.00
#
_symmetry.space_group_name_H-M   'P 1'
#
loop_
_entity.id
_entity.type
_entity.pdbx_description
1 polymer ?
#
loop_
_entity_poly.entity_id
_entity_poly.type
_entity_poly.pdbx_seq_one_letter_code
_entity_poly.pdbx_strand_id
1 'polypeptide(L)'
;MDVEGIRLMMPFDLLVRTNVDGVPTSDYYRYRVFYLEILFRCDRMRELSYRKYKSVYMKVAENLYNTVKSNLNSAAFAQAGNSNKPPNDIKTSVLDYPIRPVEYDEQDSYGVINSLNTCGLVKVALMDTKENIAAITSFLNDHQQKVTYVQGDGDYFFTTTRGWVIPPVRSNYVEKRLKVLISSGILINWKVVYNLWRPIKLLGHYANWTGAKVEAVSRLDFCSKVTTGFYICGICFRISVIVLIAEILRHV
;
A
#
# COMPACT_ATOMS: atom_id res chain seq x y z
N MET A 1 10.00 -10.10 -3.65
CA MET A 1 8.74 -10.17 -2.88
C MET A 1 8.56 -11.53 -2.19
N ASP A 2 8.77 -11.59 -0.87
CA ASP A 2 8.34 -12.72 -0.02
C ASP A 2 6.98 -12.34 0.57
N VAL A 3 5.90 -12.81 -0.06
CA VAL A 3 4.52 -12.35 0.18
C VAL A 3 3.78 -13.26 1.16
N GLU A 4 4.45 -14.28 1.68
CA GLU A 4 3.81 -15.30 2.51
C GLU A 4 3.39 -14.67 3.85
N GLY A 5 2.08 -14.60 4.07
CA GLY A 5 1.48 -13.99 5.26
C GLY A 5 1.34 -12.46 5.21
N ILE A 6 1.63 -11.79 4.08
CA ILE A 6 1.41 -10.36 3.90
C ILE A 6 0.11 -10.11 3.13
N ARG A 7 -0.85 -9.39 3.74
CA ARG A 7 -2.02 -8.85 3.05
C ARG A 7 -1.65 -7.52 2.41
N LEU A 8 -1.81 -7.44 1.09
CA LEU A 8 -1.51 -6.25 0.30
C LEU A 8 -2.75 -5.39 0.14
N MET A 9 -2.62 -4.09 0.37
CA MET A 9 -3.61 -3.07 0.03
C MET A 9 -3.14 -2.31 -1.19
N MET A 10 -4.02 -2.08 -2.16
CA MET A 10 -3.64 -1.44 -3.41
C MET A 10 -4.77 -0.53 -3.94
N PRO A 11 -4.50 0.72 -4.32
CA PRO A 11 -5.52 1.57 -4.93
C PRO A 11 -6.05 0.98 -6.23
N PHE A 12 -7.36 1.12 -6.48
CA PHE A 12 -7.98 0.71 -7.74
C PHE A 12 -7.28 1.30 -8.96
N ASP A 13 -6.91 2.57 -8.86
CA ASP A 13 -6.31 3.35 -9.96
C ASP A 13 -4.88 2.91 -10.28
N LEU A 14 -4.23 2.12 -9.41
CA LEU A 14 -2.85 1.69 -9.62
C LEU A 14 -2.73 0.73 -10.82
N LEU A 15 -3.73 -0.16 -10.98
CA LEU A 15 -3.70 -1.19 -12.02
C LEU A 15 -4.45 -0.79 -13.29
N VAL A 16 -5.54 -0.04 -13.13
CA VAL A 16 -6.44 0.31 -14.23
C VAL A 16 -5.78 1.35 -15.14
N ARG A 17 -5.52 0.96 -16.39
CA ARG A 17 -4.85 1.81 -17.40
C ARG A 17 -5.76 2.86 -18.02
N THR A 18 -7.07 2.79 -17.81
CA THR A 18 -8.02 3.68 -18.47
C THR A 18 -8.17 4.97 -17.69
N ASN A 19 -7.90 6.08 -18.37
CA ASN A 19 -8.22 7.42 -17.90
C ASN A 19 -9.66 7.45 -17.37
N VAL A 20 -9.79 7.80 -16.08
CA VAL A 20 -10.78 8.74 -15.51
C VAL A 20 -11.74 9.22 -16.60
N ASP A 21 -12.82 8.49 -16.89
CA ASP A 21 -14.19 8.91 -16.55
C ASP A 21 -15.20 7.74 -16.67
N GLY A 22 -14.73 6.53 -16.99
CA GLY A 22 -15.57 5.34 -17.20
C GLY A 22 -15.61 4.40 -16.01
N VAL A 23 -15.46 4.90 -14.77
CA VAL A 23 -15.55 4.04 -13.58
C VAL A 23 -16.94 3.40 -13.57
N PRO A 24 -17.05 2.06 -13.60
CA PRO A 24 -18.34 1.41 -13.51
C PRO A 24 -19.06 1.87 -12.24
N THR A 25 -20.30 2.33 -12.36
CA THR A 25 -21.09 2.84 -11.23
C THR A 25 -21.38 1.80 -10.15
N SER A 26 -21.19 0.51 -10.43
CA SER A 26 -21.34 -0.56 -9.46
C SER A 26 -19.98 -1.10 -9.02
N ASP A 27 -19.79 -1.15 -7.70
CA ASP A 27 -18.62 -1.72 -7.03
C ASP A 27 -18.27 -3.11 -7.57
N TYR A 28 -19.27 -3.94 -7.87
CA TYR A 28 -19.06 -5.26 -8.47
C TYR A 28 -18.12 -5.23 -9.67
N TYR A 29 -18.37 -4.33 -10.64
CA TYR A 29 -17.56 -4.25 -11.84
C TYR A 29 -16.18 -3.67 -11.54
N ARG A 30 -16.06 -2.72 -10.61
CA ARG A 30 -14.76 -2.15 -10.19
C ARG A 30 -13.86 -3.24 -9.60
N TYR A 31 -14.39 -4.01 -8.64
CA TYR A 31 -13.68 -5.14 -8.04
C TYR A 31 -13.33 -6.23 -9.07
N ARG A 32 -14.28 -6.57 -9.96
CA ARG A 32 -14.05 -7.56 -11.01
C ARG A 32 -12.94 -7.13 -11.98
N VAL A 33 -12.98 -5.89 -12.48
CA VAL A 33 -11.96 -5.35 -13.39
C VAL A 33 -10.59 -5.32 -12.70
N PHE A 34 -10.54 -4.91 -11.43
CA PHE A 34 -9.31 -4.91 -10.64
C PHE A 34 -8.65 -6.30 -10.56
N TYR A 35 -9.41 -7.34 -10.19
CA TYR A 35 -8.86 -8.69 -10.10
C TYR A 35 -8.53 -9.31 -11.46
N LEU A 36 -9.29 -8.98 -12.51
CA LEU A 36 -8.94 -9.38 -13.87
C LEU A 36 -7.62 -8.77 -14.32
N GLU A 37 -7.35 -7.50 -14.03
CA GLU A 37 -6.06 -6.86 -14.31
C GLU A 37 -4.89 -7.53 -13.57
N ILE A 38 -5.11 -7.97 -12.32
CA ILE A 38 -4.11 -8.77 -11.59
C ILE A 38 -3.85 -10.09 -12.33
N LEU A 39 -4.90 -10.81 -12.73
CA LEU A 39 -4.76 -12.07 -13.48
C LEU A 39 -4.02 -11.87 -14.80
N PHE A 40 -4.37 -10.86 -15.59
CA PHE A 40 -3.70 -10.55 -16.85
C PHE A 40 -2.22 -10.24 -16.65
N ARG A 41 -1.86 -9.52 -15.59
CA ARG A 41 -0.45 -9.26 -15.26
C ARG A 41 0.29 -10.53 -14.85
N CYS A 42 -0.30 -11.35 -14.00
CA CYS A 42 0.28 -12.65 -13.64
C CYS A 42 0.50 -13.51 -14.89
N ASP A 43 -0.45 -13.53 -15.83
CA ASP A 43 -0.34 -14.31 -17.06
C ASP A 43 0.75 -13.77 -18.00
N ARG A 44 0.78 -12.45 -18.21
CA ARG A 44 1.86 -11.80 -18.98
C ARG A 44 3.24 -12.05 -18.36
N MET A 45 3.35 -12.08 -17.03
CA MET A 45 4.60 -12.42 -16.33
C MET A 45 5.01 -13.88 -16.55
N ARG A 46 4.06 -14.79 -16.75
CA ARG A 46 4.33 -16.19 -17.14
C ARG A 46 4.84 -16.26 -18.59
N GLU A 47 4.33 -15.42 -19.48
CA GLU A 47 4.73 -15.36 -20.90
C GLU A 47 6.09 -14.71 -21.13
N LEU A 48 6.44 -13.64 -20.39
CA LEU A 48 7.70 -12.88 -20.50
C LEU A 48 8.95 -13.67 -20.00
N SER A 49 8.88 -15.00 -19.97
CA SER A 49 9.81 -16.00 -19.42
C SER A 49 11.25 -16.02 -19.98
N TYR A 50 11.67 -14.97 -20.70
CA TYR A 50 13.01 -14.84 -21.26
C TYR A 50 13.85 -13.85 -20.41
N ARG A 51 14.86 -14.40 -19.73
CA ARG A 51 16.02 -13.73 -19.09
C ARG A 51 15.93 -13.46 -17.56
N LYS A 52 16.67 -14.32 -16.84
CA LYS A 52 17.42 -14.06 -15.59
C LYS A 52 16.66 -13.91 -14.25
N TYR A 53 15.39 -13.49 -14.19
CA TYR A 53 14.65 -13.33 -12.92
C TYR A 53 13.54 -14.37 -12.68
N LYS A 54 13.70 -15.54 -13.31
CA LYS A 54 12.61 -16.46 -13.68
C LYS A 54 11.96 -17.25 -12.55
N SER A 55 12.65 -17.64 -11.47
CA SER A 55 12.08 -18.61 -10.53
C SER A 55 11.20 -17.99 -9.44
N VAL A 56 11.66 -16.91 -8.81
CA VAL A 56 10.98 -16.31 -7.64
C VAL A 56 9.68 -15.62 -8.06
N TYR A 57 9.73 -14.73 -9.05
CA TYR A 57 8.54 -14.00 -9.50
C TYR A 57 7.52 -14.91 -10.18
N MET A 58 7.95 -15.96 -10.87
CA MET A 58 7.04 -16.91 -11.50
C MET A 58 6.27 -17.70 -10.46
N LYS A 59 6.93 -18.19 -9.40
CA LYS A 59 6.25 -18.89 -8.31
C LYS A 59 5.25 -17.98 -7.59
N VAL A 60 5.63 -16.71 -7.35
CA VAL A 60 4.73 -15.70 -6.79
C VAL A 60 3.55 -15.41 -7.73
N ALA A 61 3.81 -15.25 -9.03
CA ALA A 61 2.77 -15.01 -10.04
C ALA A 61 1.78 -16.17 -10.13
N GLU A 62 2.29 -17.40 -10.11
CA GLU A 62 1.50 -18.63 -10.21
C GLU A 62 0.64 -18.83 -8.96
N ASN A 63 1.23 -18.67 -7.77
CA ASN A 63 0.48 -18.71 -6.52
C ASN A 63 -0.62 -17.65 -6.52
N LEU A 64 -0.27 -16.39 -6.83
CA LEU A 64 -1.25 -15.30 -6.87
C LEU A 64 -2.34 -15.53 -7.92
N TYR A 65 -1.97 -16.00 -9.12
CA TYR A 65 -2.92 -16.33 -10.18
C TYR A 65 -3.91 -17.40 -9.73
N ASN A 66 -3.40 -18.49 -9.14
CA ASN A 66 -4.24 -19.59 -8.68
C ASN A 66 -5.19 -19.14 -7.56
N THR A 67 -4.70 -18.37 -6.58
CA THR A 67 -5.52 -17.82 -5.49
C THR A 67 -6.59 -16.85 -5.99
N VAL A 68 -6.23 -15.91 -6.88
CA VAL A 68 -7.20 -14.95 -7.42
C VAL A 68 -8.21 -15.66 -8.31
N LYS A 69 -7.78 -16.63 -9.14
CA LYS A 69 -8.66 -17.40 -10.03
C LYS A 69 -9.63 -18.29 -9.24
N SER A 70 -9.18 -18.98 -8.19
CA SER A 70 -10.07 -19.80 -7.35
C SER A 70 -11.14 -18.94 -6.70
N ASN A 71 -10.78 -17.74 -6.24
CA ASN A 71 -11.71 -16.87 -5.56
C ASN A 71 -12.67 -16.16 -6.54
N LEU A 72 -12.22 -15.82 -7.75
CA LEU A 72 -13.10 -15.31 -8.82
C LEU A 72 -14.08 -16.38 -9.34
N ASN A 73 -13.71 -17.66 -9.30
CA ASN A 73 -14.62 -18.74 -9.65
C ASN A 73 -15.60 -19.09 -8.52
N SER A 74 -15.45 -18.49 -7.34
CA SER A 74 -16.40 -18.66 -6.24
C SER A 74 -17.75 -18.00 -6.56
N ALA A 75 -18.78 -18.42 -5.83
CA ALA A 75 -20.16 -18.00 -6.05
C ALA A 75 -20.36 -16.47 -6.16
N ALA A 76 -19.54 -15.67 -5.46
CA ALA A 76 -19.64 -14.21 -5.43
C ALA A 76 -19.52 -13.55 -6.82
N PHE A 77 -18.70 -14.09 -7.73
CA PHE A 77 -18.55 -13.55 -9.08
C PHE A 77 -19.27 -14.39 -10.14
N ALA A 78 -19.51 -15.69 -9.89
CA ALA A 78 -20.22 -16.58 -10.80
C ALA A 78 -21.74 -16.30 -10.89
N GLN A 79 -22.39 -15.93 -9.78
CA GLN A 79 -23.86 -15.71 -9.73
C GLN A 79 -24.31 -14.42 -10.45
N ALA A 80 -23.42 -13.44 -10.55
CA ALA A 80 -23.69 -12.15 -11.19
C ALA A 80 -23.71 -12.21 -12.72
N GLY A 81 -23.24 -13.30 -13.34
CA GLY A 81 -23.31 -13.48 -14.79
C GLY A 81 -24.75 -13.73 -15.31
N ASN A 82 -25.63 -14.25 -14.46
CA ASN A 82 -27.01 -14.63 -14.82
C ASN A 82 -28.07 -13.70 -14.22
N SER A 83 -27.68 -12.73 -13.39
CA SER A 83 -28.60 -11.89 -12.62
C SER A 83 -28.35 -10.43 -12.99
N ASN A 84 -29.34 -9.73 -13.53
CA ASN A 84 -29.27 -8.28 -13.80
C ASN A 84 -29.11 -7.41 -12.53
N LYS A 85 -28.92 -8.01 -11.36
CA LYS A 85 -28.65 -7.34 -10.10
C LYS A 85 -27.30 -7.81 -9.55
N PRO A 86 -26.32 -6.91 -9.39
CA PRO A 86 -25.08 -7.24 -8.70
C PRO A 86 -25.40 -7.64 -7.24
N PRO A 87 -24.69 -8.62 -6.66
CA PRO A 87 -24.79 -8.94 -5.24
C PRO A 87 -24.45 -7.69 -4.41
N ASN A 88 -25.23 -7.39 -3.37
CA ASN A 88 -24.98 -6.19 -2.54
C ASN A 88 -23.71 -6.29 -1.68
N ASP A 89 -23.16 -7.51 -1.45
CA ASP A 89 -22.15 -7.78 -0.42
C ASP A 89 -20.79 -8.27 -0.96
N ILE A 90 -20.32 -7.73 -2.09
CA ILE A 90 -18.99 -8.10 -2.62
C ILE A 90 -17.87 -7.57 -1.71
N LYS A 91 -18.05 -6.39 -1.08
CA LYS A 91 -17.03 -5.77 -0.22
C LYS A 91 -16.66 -6.66 0.97
N THR A 92 -17.61 -7.41 1.53
CA THR A 92 -17.36 -8.33 2.65
C THR A 92 -16.75 -9.66 2.17
N SER A 93 -17.21 -10.18 1.04
CA SER A 93 -16.71 -11.44 0.45
C SER A 93 -15.26 -11.36 -0.02
N VAL A 94 -14.76 -10.15 -0.28
CA VAL A 94 -13.41 -9.89 -0.80
C VAL A 94 -12.37 -9.64 0.31
N LEU A 95 -12.80 -9.55 1.58
CA LEU A 95 -11.93 -9.24 2.73
C LEU A 95 -10.77 -10.23 2.93
N ASP A 96 -10.93 -11.48 2.48
CA ASP A 96 -9.93 -12.54 2.65
C ASP A 96 -9.00 -12.73 1.46
N TYR A 97 -9.07 -11.85 0.46
CA TYR A 97 -8.18 -11.90 -0.68
C TYR A 97 -6.77 -11.42 -0.28
N PRO A 98 -5.71 -12.01 -0.86
CA PRO A 98 -4.33 -11.61 -0.54
C PRO A 98 -4.02 -10.17 -0.97
N ILE A 99 -4.69 -9.67 -2.01
CA ILE A 99 -4.63 -8.28 -2.47
C ILE A 99 -6.03 -7.68 -2.33
N ARG A 100 -6.16 -6.66 -1.49
CA ARG A 100 -7.38 -5.93 -1.23
C ARG A 100 -7.31 -4.56 -1.92
N PRO A 101 -8.27 -4.21 -2.79
CA PRO A 101 -8.33 -2.87 -3.32
C PRO A 101 -8.76 -1.88 -2.24
N VAL A 102 -8.22 -0.67 -2.28
CA VAL A 102 -8.54 0.41 -1.33
C VAL A 102 -8.88 1.71 -2.06
N GLU A 103 -9.70 2.54 -1.41
CA GLU A 103 -10.02 3.90 -1.85
C GLU A 103 -9.52 4.91 -0.82
N TYR A 104 -9.05 6.05 -1.31
CA TYR A 104 -8.72 7.19 -0.46
C TYR A 104 -9.90 8.16 -0.48
N ASP A 105 -11.01 7.74 0.09
CA ASP A 105 -12.14 8.61 0.41
C ASP A 105 -12.20 8.85 1.93
N GLU A 106 -13.12 9.71 2.38
CA GLU A 106 -13.25 10.07 3.80
C GLU A 106 -13.53 8.87 4.71
N GLN A 107 -14.19 7.82 4.20
CA GLN A 107 -14.58 6.65 4.97
C GLN A 107 -13.47 5.59 4.98
N ASP A 108 -12.91 5.29 3.82
CA ASP A 108 -11.93 4.22 3.64
C ASP A 108 -10.52 4.68 4.07
N SER A 109 -10.18 5.98 4.05
CA SER A 109 -8.86 6.47 4.51
C SER A 109 -8.58 6.10 5.97
N TYR A 110 -9.58 6.24 6.84
CA TYR A 110 -9.46 5.80 8.23
C TYR A 110 -9.31 4.27 8.34
N GLY A 111 -10.05 3.52 7.51
CA GLY A 111 -9.96 2.07 7.43
C GLY A 111 -8.56 1.58 7.01
N VAL A 112 -7.92 2.26 6.06
CA VAL A 112 -6.55 1.97 5.62
C VAL A 112 -5.56 2.22 6.76
N ILE A 113 -5.63 3.38 7.43
CA ILE A 113 -4.74 3.70 8.57
C ILE A 113 -4.93 2.67 9.70
N ASN A 114 -6.18 2.35 10.04
CA ASN A 114 -6.47 1.37 11.09
C ASN A 114 -5.93 -0.03 10.75
N SER A 115 -6.03 -0.43 9.49
CA SER A 115 -5.52 -1.72 9.03
C SER A 115 -3.98 -1.77 8.93
N LEU A 116 -3.34 -0.62 8.69
CA LEU A 116 -1.87 -0.50 8.76
C LEU A 116 -1.37 -0.52 10.21
N ASN A 117 -2.17 0.00 11.15
CA ASN A 117 -1.89 -0.02 12.59
C ASN A 117 -2.00 -1.40 13.24
N THR A 118 -2.71 -2.35 12.63
CA THR A 118 -2.85 -3.69 13.20
C THR A 118 -1.55 -4.47 13.06
N CYS A 119 -0.63 -4.31 14.03
CA CYS A 119 0.63 -5.06 14.11
C CYS A 119 0.46 -6.53 14.61
N GLY A 120 -0.66 -7.18 14.27
CA GLY A 120 -1.01 -8.51 14.74
C GLY A 120 -0.39 -9.67 13.94
N LEU A 121 -1.05 -10.83 13.98
CA LEU A 121 -0.62 -12.08 13.31
C LEU A 121 -0.50 -11.98 11.78
N VAL A 122 -1.12 -10.97 11.16
CA VAL A 122 -1.12 -10.76 9.71
C VAL A 122 -0.38 -9.47 9.40
N LYS A 123 0.69 -9.57 8.61
CA LYS A 123 1.43 -8.40 8.13
C LYS A 123 0.59 -7.71 7.06
N VAL A 124 0.46 -6.40 7.13
CA VAL A 124 -0.27 -5.60 6.13
C VAL A 124 0.73 -4.67 5.44
N ALA A 125 0.65 -4.58 4.12
CA ALA A 125 1.46 -3.65 3.34
C ALA A 125 0.59 -2.86 2.36
N LEU A 126 0.83 -1.55 2.27
CA LEU A 126 0.22 -0.69 1.28
C LEU A 126 1.14 -0.58 0.07
N MET A 127 0.60 -0.83 -1.13
CA MET A 127 1.30 -0.67 -2.40
C MET A 127 0.66 0.47 -3.19
N ASP A 128 1.44 1.49 -3.51
CA ASP A 128 1.03 2.65 -4.30
C ASP A 128 2.23 3.19 -5.10
N THR A 129 2.08 4.34 -5.76
CA THR A 129 3.17 5.05 -6.44
C THR A 129 4.25 5.47 -5.45
N LYS A 130 5.49 5.60 -5.95
CA LYS A 130 6.64 5.97 -5.12
C LYS A 130 6.43 7.32 -4.43
N GLU A 131 5.83 8.26 -5.14
CA GLU A 131 5.51 9.60 -4.62
C GLU A 131 4.45 9.53 -3.51
N ASN A 132 3.42 8.70 -3.69
CA ASN A 132 2.35 8.54 -2.70
C ASN A 132 2.85 7.83 -1.44
N ILE A 133 3.63 6.75 -1.59
CA ILE A 133 4.21 6.04 -0.44
C ILE A 133 5.11 6.97 0.37
N ALA A 134 5.98 7.77 -0.27
CA ALA A 134 6.83 8.71 0.45
C ALA A 134 6.00 9.73 1.27
N ALA A 135 4.94 10.28 0.69
CA ALA A 135 4.06 11.23 1.36
C ALA A 135 3.26 10.57 2.51
N ILE A 136 2.73 9.36 2.29
CA ILE A 136 1.97 8.60 3.29
C ILE A 136 2.88 8.18 4.45
N THR A 137 4.08 7.67 4.17
CA THR A 137 5.05 7.28 5.19
C THR A 137 5.45 8.46 6.06
N SER A 138 5.70 9.64 5.46
CA SER A 138 5.94 10.88 6.22
C SER A 138 4.75 11.20 7.12
N PHE A 139 3.54 11.21 6.56
CA PHE A 139 2.31 11.49 7.32
C PHE A 139 2.09 10.53 8.49
N LEU A 140 2.26 9.22 8.28
CA LEU A 140 2.04 8.19 9.30
C LEU A 140 3.07 8.30 10.43
N ASN A 141 4.35 8.47 10.10
CA ASN A 141 5.43 8.58 11.09
C ASN A 141 5.34 9.89 11.90
N ASP A 142 4.80 10.97 11.33
CA ASP A 142 4.61 12.24 12.04
C ASP A 142 3.48 12.17 13.09
N HIS A 143 2.42 11.39 12.83
CA HIS A 143 1.25 11.32 13.72
C HIS A 143 1.30 10.16 14.72
N GLN A 144 1.96 9.05 14.38
CA GLN A 144 1.91 7.82 15.18
C GLN A 144 3.25 7.53 15.85
N GLN A 145 3.37 7.97 17.11
CA GLN A 145 4.60 7.88 17.90
C GLN A 145 4.97 6.45 18.36
N LYS A 146 4.13 5.43 18.08
CA LYS A 146 4.31 4.06 18.59
C LYS A 146 4.74 3.05 17.54
N VAL A 147 4.57 3.34 16.25
CA VAL A 147 4.84 2.39 15.16
C VAL A 147 5.63 3.11 14.10
N THR A 148 6.77 2.53 13.71
CA THR A 148 7.61 3.06 12.63
C THR A 148 7.23 2.38 11.33
N TYR A 149 6.74 3.16 10.38
CA TYR A 149 6.45 2.68 9.03
C TYR A 149 7.70 2.77 8.18
N VAL A 150 8.00 1.66 7.49
CA VAL A 150 9.11 1.55 6.55
C VAL A 150 8.55 1.40 5.14
N GLN A 151 9.19 2.07 4.18
CA GLN A 151 8.93 1.86 2.76
C GLN A 151 9.96 0.91 2.18
N GLY A 152 9.52 0.02 1.30
CA GLY A 152 10.41 -0.81 0.47
C GLY A 152 10.39 -0.31 -0.97
N ASP A 153 11.47 -0.50 -1.71
CA ASP A 153 11.45 -0.31 -3.16
C ASP A 153 10.63 -1.42 -3.81
N GLY A 154 9.75 -1.03 -4.74
CA GLY A 154 8.89 -1.95 -5.46
C GLY A 154 9.66 -2.74 -6.52
N ASP A 155 9.41 -4.05 -6.57
CA ASP A 155 9.92 -4.94 -7.62
C ASP A 155 9.21 -4.69 -8.98
N TYR A 156 9.79 -5.18 -10.07
CA TYR A 156 9.27 -5.07 -11.44
C TYR A 156 7.85 -5.61 -11.65
N PHE A 157 7.32 -6.42 -10.73
CA PHE A 157 6.08 -7.18 -10.89
C PHE A 157 4.84 -6.31 -11.17
N PHE A 158 4.67 -5.20 -10.44
CA PHE A 158 3.54 -4.28 -10.64
C PHE A 158 3.92 -3.01 -11.40
N THR A 159 5.15 -2.94 -11.93
CA THR A 159 5.59 -1.77 -12.69
C THR A 159 4.71 -1.58 -13.92
N THR A 160 4.06 -0.42 -13.97
CA THR A 160 3.26 -0.01 -15.12
C THR A 160 3.88 1.24 -15.68
N THR A 161 4.38 1.13 -16.90
CA THR A 161 4.57 2.31 -17.73
C THR A 161 3.19 2.81 -18.13
N ARG A 162 2.79 3.93 -17.52
CA ARG A 162 1.70 4.75 -18.06
C ARG A 162 2.28 5.56 -19.20
N GLY A 163 1.65 5.45 -20.36
CA GLY A 163 2.11 6.12 -21.57
C GLY A 163 1.06 6.03 -22.66
N TRP A 164 1.21 6.86 -23.68
CA TRP A 164 0.37 6.82 -24.86
C TRP A 164 0.83 5.68 -25.77
N VAL A 165 -0.09 4.76 -26.08
CA VAL A 165 0.14 3.75 -27.11
C VAL A 165 -0.03 4.44 -28.45
N ILE A 166 1.09 4.69 -29.14
CA ILE A 166 1.09 5.29 -30.47
C ILE A 166 1.39 4.19 -31.49
N PRO A 167 0.48 3.90 -32.44
CA PRO A 167 0.75 2.90 -33.46
C PRO A 167 1.91 3.37 -34.36
N PRO A 168 2.76 2.44 -34.85
CA PRO A 168 3.90 2.77 -35.70
C PRO A 168 3.41 3.16 -37.10
N VAL A 169 3.16 4.44 -37.31
CA VAL A 169 2.76 5.00 -38.60
C VAL A 169 3.90 5.89 -39.12
N ARG A 170 4.27 5.74 -40.39
CA ARG A 170 5.28 6.62 -41.01
C ARG A 170 4.81 8.07 -40.87
N SER A 171 5.70 8.94 -40.40
CA SER A 171 5.45 10.38 -40.22
C SER A 171 4.23 10.72 -39.34
N ASN A 172 4.05 10.03 -38.21
CA ASN A 172 2.98 10.34 -37.27
C ASN A 172 3.10 11.79 -36.73
N TYR A 173 2.14 12.64 -37.13
CA TYR A 173 2.08 14.04 -36.71
C TYR A 173 1.89 14.19 -35.20
N VAL A 174 1.04 13.35 -34.61
CA VAL A 174 0.75 13.36 -33.16
C VAL A 174 2.00 13.02 -32.38
N GLU A 175 2.74 11.99 -32.79
CA GLU A 175 4.00 11.62 -32.15
C GLU A 175 5.01 12.78 -32.18
N LYS A 176 5.18 13.44 -33.33
CA LYS A 176 6.09 14.58 -33.48
C LYS A 176 5.71 15.74 -32.56
N ARG A 177 4.43 16.11 -32.53
CA ARG A 177 3.94 17.20 -31.66
C ARG A 177 4.05 16.86 -30.19
N LEU A 178 3.72 15.63 -29.82
CA LEU A 178 3.83 15.15 -28.45
C LEU A 178 5.29 15.16 -27.97
N LYS A 179 6.23 14.72 -28.80
CA LYS A 179 7.67 14.80 -28.49
C LYS A 179 8.10 16.24 -28.22
N VAL A 180 7.69 17.20 -29.06
CA VAL A 180 7.98 18.62 -28.85
C VAL A 180 7.37 19.13 -27.54
N LEU A 181 6.14 18.74 -27.23
CA LEU A 181 5.45 19.15 -26.00
C LEU A 181 6.10 18.57 -24.73
N ILE A 182 6.62 17.35 -24.80
CA ILE A 182 7.40 16.72 -23.72
C ILE A 182 8.77 17.38 -23.61
N SER A 183 9.51 17.52 -24.72
CA SER A 183 10.88 18.03 -24.72
C SER A 183 10.99 19.52 -24.38
N SER A 184 9.92 20.29 -24.63
CA SER A 184 9.82 21.70 -24.22
C SER A 184 9.44 21.89 -22.75
N GLY A 185 9.10 20.82 -22.03
CA GLY A 185 8.65 20.90 -20.63
C GLY A 185 7.23 21.43 -20.44
N ILE A 186 6.49 21.75 -21.51
CA ILE A 186 5.10 22.21 -21.43
C ILE A 186 4.23 21.19 -20.69
N LEU A 187 4.40 19.89 -20.96
CA LEU A 187 3.66 18.84 -20.26
C LEU A 187 3.89 18.87 -18.74
N ILE A 188 5.12 19.18 -18.31
CA ILE A 188 5.47 19.25 -16.88
C ILE A 188 4.74 20.43 -16.23
N ASN A 189 4.75 21.59 -16.88
CA ASN A 189 4.02 22.77 -16.40
C ASN A 189 2.51 22.50 -16.31
N TRP A 190 1.93 21.86 -17.33
CA TRP A 190 0.52 21.45 -17.30
C TRP A 190 0.22 20.48 -16.16
N LYS A 191 1.13 19.53 -15.89
CA LYS A 191 0.99 18.61 -14.75
C LYS A 191 1.01 19.36 -13.42
N VAL A 192 1.86 20.37 -13.26
CA VAL A 192 1.90 21.22 -12.05
C VAL A 192 0.58 21.99 -11.89
N VAL A 193 0.10 22.64 -12.95
CA VAL A 193 -1.18 23.37 -12.92
C VAL A 193 -2.36 22.43 -12.62
N TYR A 194 -2.37 21.25 -13.24
CA TYR A 194 -3.38 20.24 -12.97
C TYR A 194 -3.37 19.79 -11.50
N ASN A 195 -2.19 19.53 -10.94
CA ASN A 195 -2.04 19.15 -9.55
C ASN A 195 -2.40 20.28 -8.57
N LEU A 196 -2.22 21.55 -8.97
CA LEU A 196 -2.68 22.70 -8.19
C LEU A 196 -4.21 22.78 -8.18
N TRP A 197 -4.85 22.55 -9.32
CA TRP A 197 -6.31 22.61 -9.44
C TRP A 197 -7.00 21.38 -8.83
N ARG A 198 -6.38 20.21 -8.98
CA ARG A 198 -6.85 18.92 -8.44
C ARG A 198 -5.70 18.26 -7.68
N PRO A 199 -5.49 18.63 -6.41
CA PRO A 199 -4.45 17.99 -5.60
C PRO A 199 -4.75 16.51 -5.47
N ILE A 200 -3.68 15.71 -5.48
CA ILE A 200 -3.77 14.26 -5.25
C ILE A 200 -4.26 14.09 -3.82
N LYS A 201 -5.48 13.58 -3.67
CA LYS A 201 -6.10 13.33 -2.37
C LYS A 201 -5.48 12.06 -1.78
N LEU A 202 -4.40 12.23 -1.03
CA LEU A 202 -3.72 11.17 -0.29
C LEU A 202 -4.44 10.92 1.05
N LEU A 203 -4.06 9.84 1.76
CA LEU A 203 -4.56 9.54 3.11
C LEU A 203 -4.49 10.75 4.06
N GLY A 204 -3.41 11.53 4.00
CA GLY A 204 -3.23 12.72 4.84
C GLY A 204 -4.15 13.90 4.49
N HIS A 205 -4.72 13.94 3.28
CA HIS A 205 -5.59 15.03 2.84
C HIS A 205 -6.90 15.08 3.63
N TYR A 206 -7.51 13.92 3.87
CA TYR A 206 -8.74 13.81 4.66
C TYR A 206 -8.50 13.91 6.17
N ALA A 207 -7.24 13.87 6.60
CA ALA A 207 -6.86 14.08 8.00
C ALA A 207 -6.60 15.56 8.34
N ASN A 208 -6.90 16.51 7.43
CA ASN A 208 -6.60 17.95 7.59
C ASN A 208 -5.13 18.22 7.95
N TRP A 209 -4.21 17.44 7.39
CA TRP A 209 -2.80 17.58 7.69
C TRP A 209 -2.21 18.85 7.07
N THR A 210 -1.57 19.67 7.90
CA THR A 210 -0.94 20.95 7.49
C THR A 210 0.60 20.88 7.52
N GLY A 211 1.16 19.66 7.46
CA GLY A 211 2.59 19.40 7.63
C GLY A 211 2.99 19.18 9.09
N ALA A 212 4.23 18.74 9.32
CA ALA A 212 4.80 18.64 10.65
C ALA A 212 4.89 20.05 11.28
N LYS A 213 3.92 20.41 12.13
CA LYS A 213 3.87 21.71 12.83
C LYS A 213 4.94 21.85 13.92
N VAL A 214 5.73 20.81 14.17
CA VAL A 214 6.74 20.78 15.22
C VAL A 214 8.06 20.46 14.55
N GLU A 215 9.08 21.28 14.78
CA GLU A 215 10.46 20.96 14.43
C GLU A 215 10.75 19.52 14.88
N ALA A 216 11.45 18.76 14.04
CA ALA A 216 11.99 17.47 14.38
C ALA A 216 13.02 17.63 15.50
N VAL A 217 12.56 17.96 16.71
CA VAL A 217 13.36 17.88 17.92
C VAL A 217 13.80 16.43 17.94
N SER A 218 15.11 16.21 17.93
CA SER A 218 15.71 14.89 18.11
C SER A 218 15.22 14.33 19.44
N ARG A 219 14.04 13.70 19.41
CA ARG A 219 13.53 12.92 20.52
C ARG A 219 14.43 11.72 20.56
N LEU A 220 15.46 11.83 21.41
CA LEU A 220 16.21 10.71 21.93
C LEU A 220 15.21 9.57 22.15
N ASP A 221 15.48 8.37 21.66
CA ASP A 221 14.70 7.16 21.94
C ASP A 221 14.75 6.83 23.44
N PHE A 222 14.04 7.64 24.24
CA PHE A 222 14.02 7.56 25.69
C PHE A 222 13.45 6.22 26.16
N CYS A 223 12.61 5.57 25.35
CA CYS A 223 11.93 4.33 25.72
C CYS A 223 12.81 3.07 25.75
N SER A 224 13.99 3.04 25.11
CA SER A 224 14.82 1.82 25.12
C SER A 224 15.97 1.90 26.13
N LYS A 225 16.70 3.03 26.18
CA LYS A 225 17.91 3.18 27.01
C LYS A 225 17.62 3.63 28.44
N VAL A 226 16.60 4.47 28.65
CA VAL A 226 16.27 4.95 30.01
C VAL A 226 15.50 3.88 30.79
N THR A 227 14.65 3.12 30.11
CA THR A 227 13.89 2.00 30.71
C THR A 227 14.82 0.91 31.25
N THR A 228 15.88 0.56 30.52
CA THR A 228 16.90 -0.39 31.01
C THR A 228 17.62 0.13 32.25
N GLY A 229 17.93 1.43 32.31
CA GLY A 229 18.51 2.07 33.50
C GLY A 229 17.58 1.97 34.73
N PHE A 230 16.28 2.24 34.57
CA PHE A 230 15.30 2.10 35.65
C PHE A 230 15.13 0.64 36.11
N TYR A 231 15.17 -0.34 35.21
CA TYR A 231 15.12 -1.76 35.57
C TYR A 231 16.33 -2.19 36.40
N ILE A 232 17.54 -1.79 35.99
CA ILE A 232 18.78 -2.09 36.75
C ILE A 232 18.71 -1.45 38.13
N CYS A 233 18.33 -0.17 38.21
CA CYS A 233 18.20 0.54 39.48
C CYS A 233 17.16 -0.11 40.40
N GLY A 234 16.03 -0.56 39.86
CA GLY A 234 14.99 -1.26 40.62
C GLY A 234 15.44 -2.62 41.16
N ILE A 235 16.22 -3.39 40.39
CA ILE A 235 16.78 -4.67 40.85
C ILE A 235 17.78 -4.45 41.98
N CYS A 236 18.69 -3.48 41.84
CA CYS A 236 19.65 -3.13 42.90
C CYS A 236 18.94 -2.73 44.20
N PHE A 237 17.90 -1.91 44.10
CA PHE A 237 17.13 -1.48 45.28
C PHE A 237 16.47 -2.66 46.00
N ARG A 238 15.89 -3.62 45.26
CA ARG A 238 15.32 -4.83 45.87
C ARG A 238 16.36 -5.66 46.60
N ILE A 239 17.55 -5.84 46.02
CA ILE A 239 18.63 -6.61 46.66
C ILE A 239 19.06 -5.93 47.95
N SER A 240 19.24 -4.60 47.95
CA SER A 240 19.61 -3.84 49.16
C SER A 240 18.57 -4.00 50.28
N VAL A 241 17.27 -3.97 49.96
CA VAL A 241 16.20 -4.18 50.95
C VAL A 241 16.22 -5.59 51.52
N ILE A 242 16.45 -6.62 50.68
CA ILE A 242 16.52 -8.02 51.15
C ILE A 242 17.72 -8.22 52.10
N VAL A 243 18.88 -7.68 51.75
CA VAL A 243 20.08 -7.75 52.61
C VAL A 243 19.82 -7.07 53.96
N LEU A 244 19.20 -5.88 53.95
CA LEU A 244 18.88 -5.14 55.15
C LEU A 244 17.89 -5.90 56.06
N ILE A 245 16.87 -6.55 55.50
CA ILE A 245 15.95 -7.41 56.26
C ILE A 245 16.67 -8.62 56.85
N ALA A 246 17.54 -9.27 56.08
CA ALA A 246 18.30 -10.44 56.54
C ALA A 246 19.26 -10.08 57.69
N GLU A 247 19.86 -8.89 57.65
CA GLU A 247 20.75 -8.40 58.69
C GLU A 247 20.00 -8.06 59.98
N ILE A 248 18.82 -7.44 59.89
CA ILE A 248 17.94 -7.20 61.05
C ILE A 248 17.52 -8.52 61.70
N LEU A 249 17.09 -9.50 60.91
CA LEU A 249 16.67 -10.82 61.42
C LEU A 249 17.81 -11.61 62.07
N ARG A 250 19.06 -11.31 61.74
CA ARG A 250 20.24 -11.95 62.35
C ARG A 250 20.66 -11.29 63.66
N HIS A 251 20.31 -10.03 63.87
CA HIS A 251 20.68 -9.24 65.05
C HIS A 251 19.55 -9.09 66.09
N VAL A 252 18.36 -9.62 65.79
CA VAL A 252 17.23 -9.80 66.72
C VAL A 252 17.26 -11.23 67.25
#